data_AF-A0A7C2Z2C2-F1
#
_entry.id   AF-A0A7C2Z2C2-F1
#
_cell.length_a   1.000
_cell.length_b   1.000
_cell.length_c   1.000
_cell.angle_alpha   90.00
_cell.angle_beta   90.00
_cell.angle_gamma   90.00
#
_symmetry.space_group_name_H-M   'P 1'
#
loop_
_entity.id
_entity.type
_entity.pdbx_description
1 polymer ?
#
loop_
_entity_poly.entity_id
_entity_poly.type
_entity_poly.pdbx_seq_one_letter_code
_entity_poly.pdbx_strand_id
1 'polypeptide(L)'
;GLMGTRLSSWREEELNAFASAIYALKPKVIAANKADMKEAEANIESMRKSLPIPLIPTIAEAEVALRLAADRGLIEYLPGDPTFKIKTGAQLTSAQEDALKRIQQMLEKWGSTGVQQAINEVVLNQYGAIVVYPVEDANKYSDSKGRVLPDAYLVRSGTTPKEFAYKIHTDLGEGYLYAVDAVTKQRLPEDKPLKNRVVIKIVSSK
;
A
#
# COMPACT_ATOMS: atom_id res chain seq x y z
N GLY A 1 29.87 3.34 -23.74
CA GLY A 1 28.80 2.89 -22.84
C GLY A 1 29.09 1.47 -22.39
N LEU A 2 28.60 1.06 -21.21
CA LEU A 2 28.89 -0.24 -20.59
C LEU A 2 28.18 -1.45 -21.24
N MET A 3 27.42 -1.24 -22.33
CA MET A 3 26.76 -2.34 -23.05
C MET A 3 27.79 -3.21 -23.78
N GLY A 4 27.79 -4.51 -23.50
CA GLY A 4 28.61 -5.50 -24.19
C GLY A 4 29.99 -5.78 -23.56
N THR A 5 30.35 -5.10 -22.46
CA THR A 5 31.58 -5.41 -21.70
C THR A 5 31.33 -6.48 -20.65
N ARG A 6 32.35 -7.29 -20.32
CA ARG A 6 32.24 -8.31 -19.27
C ARG A 6 32.21 -7.62 -17.91
N LEU A 7 31.33 -8.05 -17.00
CA LEU A 7 31.26 -7.51 -15.63
C LEU A 7 32.62 -7.56 -14.91
N SER A 8 33.43 -8.59 -15.20
CA SER A 8 34.78 -8.76 -14.64
C SER A 8 35.80 -7.72 -15.11
N SER A 9 35.50 -6.94 -16.16
CA SER A 9 36.39 -5.90 -16.67
C SER A 9 35.97 -4.50 -16.25
N TRP A 10 34.92 -4.36 -15.43
CA TRP A 10 34.44 -3.06 -14.98
C TRP A 10 35.35 -2.52 -13.89
N ARG A 11 35.70 -1.24 -14.02
CA ARG A 11 36.45 -0.51 -12.99
C ARG A 11 35.51 -0.11 -11.86
N GLU A 12 36.07 0.20 -10.69
CA GLU A 12 35.30 0.58 -9.51
C GLU A 12 34.36 1.79 -9.77
N GLU A 13 34.82 2.77 -10.55
CA GLU A 13 34.02 3.92 -10.99
C GLU A 13 32.75 3.49 -11.75
N GLU A 14 32.87 2.48 -12.61
CA GLU A 14 31.79 1.97 -13.46
C GLU A 14 30.80 1.14 -12.63
N LEU A 15 31.30 0.37 -11.67
CA LEU A 15 30.48 -0.34 -10.69
C LEU A 15 29.68 0.65 -9.81
N ASN A 16 30.32 1.72 -9.33
CA ASN A 16 29.67 2.75 -8.52
C ASN A 16 28.60 3.52 -9.31
N ALA A 17 28.89 3.86 -10.57
CA ALA A 17 27.90 4.49 -11.46
C ALA A 17 26.69 3.58 -11.70
N PHE A 18 26.93 2.29 -11.94
CA PHE A 18 25.87 1.31 -12.13
C PHE A 18 25.04 1.09 -10.87
N ALA A 19 25.68 0.93 -9.71
CA ALA A 19 25.00 0.80 -8.41
C ALA A 19 24.14 2.04 -8.12
N SER A 20 24.66 3.24 -8.38
CA SER A 20 23.93 4.50 -8.22
C SER A 20 22.72 4.58 -9.15
N ALA A 21 22.86 4.13 -10.41
CA ALA A 21 21.74 4.07 -11.36
C ALA A 21 20.66 3.09 -10.90
N ILE A 22 21.03 1.90 -10.41
CA ILE A 22 20.08 0.95 -9.83
C ILE A 22 19.37 1.57 -8.63
N TYR A 23 20.12 2.20 -7.71
CA TYR A 23 19.56 2.85 -6.53
C TYR A 23 18.58 3.96 -6.88
N ALA A 24 18.84 4.72 -7.94
CA ALA A 24 17.94 5.76 -8.44
C ALA A 24 16.61 5.19 -8.96
N LEU A 25 16.62 3.99 -9.56
CA LEU A 25 15.43 3.34 -10.11
C LEU A 25 14.54 2.66 -9.06
N LYS A 26 15.03 2.43 -7.84
CA LYS A 26 14.24 1.80 -6.78
C LYS A 26 13.20 2.79 -6.21
N PRO A 27 11.90 2.42 -6.16
CA PRO A 27 10.91 3.16 -5.41
C PRO A 27 11.35 3.38 -3.96
N LYS A 28 11.27 4.61 -3.48
CA LYS A 28 11.74 5.01 -2.15
C LYS A 28 10.99 6.23 -1.63
N VAL A 29 10.79 6.26 -0.32
CA VAL A 29 10.17 7.36 0.42
C VAL A 29 10.97 7.59 1.69
N ILE A 30 11.02 8.83 2.15
CA ILE A 30 11.58 9.18 3.45
C ILE A 30 10.43 9.30 4.45
N ALA A 31 10.36 8.37 5.41
CA ALA A 31 9.51 8.51 6.58
C ALA A 31 10.24 9.40 7.60
N ALA A 32 9.89 10.69 7.66
CA ALA A 32 10.49 11.64 8.60
C ALA A 32 9.90 11.43 10.00
N ASN A 33 10.42 10.41 10.68
CA ASN A 33 9.93 10.00 11.98
C ASN A 33 10.19 11.06 13.07
N LYS A 34 9.36 11.04 14.12
CA LYS A 34 9.32 12.04 15.22
C LYS A 34 8.77 13.41 14.81
N ALA A 35 7.74 13.42 13.95
CA ALA A 35 7.07 14.64 13.52
C ALA A 35 6.29 15.38 14.65
N ASP A 36 6.27 14.82 15.86
CA ASP A 36 5.76 15.41 17.10
C ASP A 36 6.71 16.40 17.76
N MET A 37 8.01 16.37 17.42
CA MET A 37 9.00 17.29 18.00
C MET A 37 8.77 18.72 17.51
N LYS A 38 9.07 19.71 18.35
CA LYS A 38 8.85 21.13 18.05
C LYS A 38 9.62 21.58 16.81
N GLU A 39 10.83 21.07 16.64
CA GLU A 39 11.75 21.37 15.55
C GLU A 39 11.38 20.62 14.25
N ALA A 40 10.49 19.63 14.33
CA ALA A 40 10.24 18.72 13.22
C ALA A 40 9.72 19.43 11.98
N GLU A 41 8.83 20.42 12.13
CA GLU A 41 8.21 21.12 11.00
C GLU A 41 9.24 21.88 10.15
N ALA A 42 10.13 22.65 10.78
CA ALA A 42 11.19 23.36 10.08
C ALA A 42 12.18 22.40 9.42
N ASN A 43 12.55 21.31 10.11
CA ASN A 43 13.46 20.31 9.58
C ASN A 43 12.87 19.55 8.38
N ILE A 44 11.60 19.16 8.48
CA ILE A 44 10.85 18.47 7.41
C ILE A 44 10.75 19.36 6.17
N GLU A 45 10.42 20.64 6.35
CA GLU A 45 10.31 21.57 5.23
C GLU A 45 11.68 21.84 4.56
N SER A 46 12.75 21.93 5.35
CA SER A 46 14.12 22.04 4.84
C SER A 46 14.54 20.80 4.04
N MET A 47 14.27 19.60 4.56
CA MET A 47 14.53 18.34 3.86
C MET A 47 13.72 18.22 2.56
N ARG A 48 12.45 18.63 2.57
CA ARG A 48 11.58 18.62 1.39
C ARG A 48 12.11 19.49 0.25
N LYS A 49 12.76 20.61 0.57
CA LYS A 49 13.37 21.51 -0.44
C LYS A 49 14.70 21.01 -0.98
N SER A 50 15.45 20.25 -0.20
CA SER A 50 16.81 19.81 -0.54
C SER A 50 16.89 18.42 -1.16
N LEU A 51 15.89 17.56 -0.91
CA LEU A 51 15.89 16.18 -1.36
C LEU A 51 14.85 15.95 -2.47
N PRO A 52 15.22 15.26 -3.57
CA PRO A 52 14.29 14.94 -4.66
C PRO A 52 13.39 13.72 -4.34
N ILE A 53 13.44 13.21 -3.11
CA ILE A 53 12.72 11.99 -2.69
C ILE A 53 11.46 12.42 -1.93
N PRO A 54 10.29 11.81 -2.20
CA PRO A 54 9.08 12.08 -1.42
C PRO A 54 9.30 11.87 0.07
N LEU A 55 8.82 12.82 0.87
CA LEU A 55 9.03 12.87 2.31
C LEU A 55 7.68 12.99 3.03
N ILE A 56 7.41 12.02 3.90
CA ILE A 56 6.17 11.89 4.65
C ILE A 56 6.47 12.09 6.15
N PRO A 57 5.94 13.15 6.79
CA PRO A 57 5.99 13.33 8.24
C PRO A 57 5.42 12.10 8.93
N THR A 58 6.16 11.49 9.86
CA THR A 58 5.75 10.22 10.48
C THR A 58 5.89 10.28 11.99
N ILE A 59 4.93 9.71 12.72
CA ILE A 59 5.05 9.40 14.14
C ILE A 59 4.74 7.91 14.35
N ALA A 60 5.78 7.08 14.32
CA ALA A 60 5.62 5.64 14.47
C ALA A 60 5.07 5.25 15.85
N GLU A 61 5.43 5.98 16.91
CA GLU A 61 4.94 5.71 18.26
C GLU A 61 3.42 5.92 18.38
N ALA A 62 2.89 6.97 17.76
CA ALA A 62 1.45 7.22 17.72
C ALA A 62 0.71 6.10 16.96
N GLU A 63 1.25 5.63 15.83
CA GLU A 63 0.67 4.51 15.08
C GLU A 63 0.59 3.24 15.92
N VAL A 64 1.69 2.90 16.62
CA VAL A 64 1.72 1.73 17.51
C VAL A 64 0.70 1.87 18.63
N ALA A 65 0.61 3.04 19.27
CA ALA A 65 -0.34 3.30 20.35
C ALA A 65 -1.80 3.16 19.87
N LEU A 66 -2.14 3.73 18.72
CA LEU A 66 -3.50 3.63 18.14
C LEU A 66 -3.86 2.19 17.77
N ARG A 67 -2.93 1.46 17.13
CA ARG A 67 -3.16 0.06 16.77
C ARG A 67 -3.37 -0.82 18.00
N LEU A 68 -2.53 -0.66 19.03
CA LEU A 68 -2.70 -1.39 20.29
C LEU A 68 -4.02 -1.05 21.00
N ALA A 69 -4.43 0.22 20.98
CA ALA A 69 -5.70 0.64 21.56
C ALA A 69 -6.90 0.06 20.77
N ALA A 70 -6.81 -0.01 19.45
CA ALA A 70 -7.83 -0.61 18.60
C ALA A 70 -7.94 -2.13 18.82
N ASP A 71 -6.80 -2.83 18.88
CA ASP A 71 -6.72 -4.27 19.14
C ASP A 71 -7.31 -4.64 20.51
N ARG A 72 -7.15 -3.75 21.51
CA ARG A 72 -7.76 -3.89 22.84
C ARG A 72 -9.24 -3.50 22.89
N GLY A 73 -9.82 -3.06 21.78
CA GLY A 73 -11.21 -2.62 21.73
C GLY A 73 -11.48 -1.36 22.54
N LEU A 74 -10.48 -0.49 22.72
CA LEU A 74 -10.67 0.82 23.36
C LEU A 74 -11.13 1.87 22.35
N ILE A 75 -10.64 1.77 21.11
CA ILE A 75 -10.97 2.68 20.02
C ILE A 75 -11.36 1.93 18.74
N GLU A 76 -12.00 2.63 17.82
CA GLU A 76 -12.18 2.28 16.42
C GLU A 76 -11.20 3.12 15.61
N TYR A 77 -10.23 2.45 14.98
CA TYR A 77 -9.18 3.07 14.19
C TYR A 77 -8.74 2.10 13.10
N LEU A 78 -8.63 2.57 11.86
CA LEU A 78 -7.92 1.86 10.80
C LEU A 78 -6.54 2.51 10.59
N PRO A 79 -5.48 1.70 10.39
CA PRO A 79 -4.14 2.23 10.14
C PRO A 79 -4.10 3.29 9.04
N GLY A 80 -3.55 4.46 9.36
CA GLY A 80 -3.48 5.60 8.45
C GLY A 80 -4.70 6.52 8.43
N ASP A 81 -5.76 6.21 9.18
CA ASP A 81 -6.92 7.11 9.29
C ASP A 81 -6.53 8.45 9.91
N PRO A 82 -7.17 9.56 9.51
CA PRO A 82 -6.93 10.88 10.06
C PRO A 82 -7.54 11.06 11.46
N THR A 83 -8.42 10.17 11.89
CA THR A 83 -9.15 10.26 13.16
C THR A 83 -9.42 8.86 13.71
N PHE A 84 -9.79 8.78 14.97
CA PHE A 84 -10.26 7.55 15.62
C PHE A 84 -11.46 7.87 16.51
N LYS A 85 -12.25 6.85 16.86
CA LYS A 85 -13.39 6.99 17.78
C LYS A 85 -13.17 6.15 19.02
N ILE A 86 -13.47 6.70 20.20
CA ILE A 86 -13.45 5.91 21.44
C ILE A 86 -14.70 5.03 21.45
N LYS A 87 -14.55 3.72 21.72
CA LYS A 87 -15.69 2.81 21.78
C LYS A 87 -16.58 3.14 22.98
N THR A 88 -17.90 3.07 22.79
CA THR A 88 -18.87 3.30 23.85
C THR A 88 -18.63 2.31 25.00
N GLY A 89 -18.44 2.83 26.21
CA GLY A 89 -18.17 2.00 27.41
C GLY A 89 -16.71 1.60 27.60
N ALA A 90 -15.77 2.07 26.76
CA ALA A 90 -14.35 1.87 26.99
C ALA A 90 -13.90 2.60 28.27
N GLN A 91 -13.28 1.87 29.20
CA GLN A 91 -12.65 2.45 30.38
C GLN A 91 -11.20 2.78 30.06
N LEU A 92 -10.91 4.06 29.95
CA LEU A 92 -9.55 4.58 29.74
C LEU A 92 -8.99 5.06 31.07
N THR A 93 -7.70 4.84 31.30
CA THR A 93 -7.00 5.53 32.39
C THR A 93 -6.76 6.99 32.00
N SER A 94 -6.59 7.88 32.98
CA SER A 94 -6.26 9.29 32.71
C SER A 94 -5.04 9.44 31.79
N ALA A 95 -4.00 8.62 31.99
CA ALA A 95 -2.82 8.60 31.15
C ALA A 95 -3.13 8.18 29.70
N GLN A 96 -4.05 7.23 29.49
CA GLN A 96 -4.47 6.83 28.15
C GLN A 96 -5.29 7.91 27.46
N GLU A 97 -6.21 8.56 28.18
CA GLU A 97 -6.98 9.68 27.64
C GLU A 97 -6.06 10.84 27.22
N ASP A 98 -5.09 11.19 28.04
CA ASP A 98 -4.14 12.26 27.73
C ASP A 98 -3.24 11.90 26.55
N ALA A 99 -2.79 10.64 26.46
CA ALA A 99 -2.04 10.16 25.30
C ALA A 99 -2.86 10.23 24.02
N LEU A 100 -4.12 9.78 24.04
CA LEU A 100 -5.03 9.83 22.89
C LEU A 100 -5.34 11.27 22.46
N LYS A 101 -5.52 12.20 23.41
CA LYS A 101 -5.70 13.63 23.13
C LYS A 101 -4.49 14.22 22.41
N ARG A 102 -3.26 13.90 22.86
CA ARG A 102 -2.03 14.35 22.19
C ARG A 102 -1.93 13.81 20.77
N ILE A 103 -2.21 12.52 20.59
CA ILE A 103 -2.22 11.89 19.27
C ILE A 103 -3.26 12.57 18.36
N GLN A 104 -4.46 12.86 18.87
CA GLN A 104 -5.50 13.55 18.10
C GLN A 104 -5.04 14.93 17.59
N GLN A 105 -4.43 15.76 18.44
CA GLN A 105 -3.86 17.05 18.03
C GLN A 105 -2.81 16.90 16.92
N MET A 106 -2.02 15.83 16.99
CA MET A 106 -0.99 15.55 15.98
C MET A 106 -1.60 15.07 14.66
N LEU A 107 -2.64 14.25 14.71
CA LEU A 107 -3.39 13.83 13.53
C LEU A 107 -4.09 15.03 12.87
N GLU A 108 -4.63 15.98 13.65
CA GLU A 108 -5.19 17.23 13.11
C GLU A 108 -4.13 18.07 12.41
N LYS A 109 -2.90 18.12 12.95
CA LYS A 109 -1.78 18.85 12.34
C LYS A 109 -1.26 18.20 11.05
N TRP A 110 -1.03 16.89 11.06
CA TRP A 110 -0.32 16.18 9.99
C TRP A 110 -1.26 15.39 9.05
N GLY A 111 -2.54 15.30 9.38
CA GLY A 111 -3.57 14.56 8.66
C GLY A 111 -3.55 13.05 8.90
N SER A 112 -2.44 12.46 9.35
CA SER A 112 -2.36 11.07 9.82
C SER A 112 -1.08 10.86 10.65
N THR A 113 -0.81 9.62 11.07
CA THR A 113 0.48 9.23 11.67
C THR A 113 1.62 9.17 10.64
N GLY A 114 1.33 9.18 9.34
CA GLY A 114 2.30 9.13 8.24
C GLY A 114 2.81 7.74 7.87
N VAL A 115 2.64 6.73 8.73
CA VAL A 115 3.18 5.38 8.47
C VAL A 115 2.51 4.74 7.26
N GLN A 116 1.18 4.64 7.26
CA GLN A 116 0.44 4.06 6.14
C GLN A 116 0.55 4.92 4.87
N GLN A 117 0.65 6.25 5.02
CA GLN A 117 0.87 7.16 3.90
C GLN A 117 2.21 6.89 3.20
N ALA A 118 3.29 6.68 3.97
CA ALA A 118 4.60 6.33 3.42
C ALA A 118 4.56 4.98 2.68
N ILE A 119 3.88 3.98 3.22
CA ILE A 119 3.70 2.68 2.55
C ILE A 119 2.91 2.85 1.23
N ASN A 120 1.79 3.56 1.28
CA ASN A 120 0.94 3.82 0.12
C ASN A 120 1.69 4.58 -0.98
N GLU A 121 2.53 5.55 -0.61
CA GLU A 121 3.35 6.30 -1.55
C GLU A 121 4.28 5.37 -2.35
N VAL A 122 4.97 4.45 -1.69
CA VAL A 122 5.88 3.51 -2.38
C VAL A 122 5.11 2.49 -3.22
N VAL A 123 4.06 1.89 -2.64
CA VAL A 123 3.36 0.75 -3.25
C VAL A 123 2.39 1.18 -4.34
N LEU A 124 1.57 2.19 -4.08
CA LEU A 124 0.49 2.62 -4.98
C LEU A 124 0.96 3.68 -5.97
N ASN A 125 1.75 4.66 -5.52
CA ASN A 125 2.13 5.79 -6.38
C ASN A 125 3.40 5.48 -7.20
N GLN A 126 4.50 5.10 -6.54
CA GLN A 126 5.77 4.88 -7.23
C GLN A 126 5.85 3.53 -7.94
N TYR A 127 5.51 2.44 -7.25
CA TYR A 127 5.47 1.11 -7.87
C TYR A 127 4.26 0.95 -8.79
N GLY A 128 3.20 1.74 -8.58
CA GLY A 128 2.00 1.71 -9.42
C GLY A 128 1.17 0.46 -9.22
N ALA A 129 1.13 -0.12 -8.01
CA ALA A 129 0.26 -1.24 -7.74
C ALA A 129 -1.21 -0.83 -7.75
N ILE A 130 -2.04 -1.70 -8.32
CA ILE A 130 -3.49 -1.66 -8.23
C ILE A 130 -3.97 -2.83 -7.37
N VAL A 131 -5.11 -2.65 -6.71
CA VAL A 131 -5.77 -3.70 -5.94
C VAL A 131 -6.80 -4.40 -6.81
N VAL A 132 -6.80 -5.72 -6.83
CA VAL A 132 -7.75 -6.55 -7.57
C VAL A 132 -8.37 -7.56 -6.62
N TYR A 133 -9.69 -7.71 -6.66
CA TYR A 133 -10.44 -8.59 -5.77
C TYR A 133 -10.99 -9.79 -6.55
N PRO A 134 -10.34 -10.96 -6.52
CA PRO A 134 -10.87 -12.16 -7.16
C PRO A 134 -12.07 -12.72 -6.38
N VAL A 135 -13.10 -13.14 -7.11
CA VAL A 135 -14.28 -13.80 -6.55
C VAL A 135 -14.70 -15.00 -7.41
N GLU A 136 -15.27 -16.02 -6.79
CA GLU A 136 -15.84 -17.17 -7.51
C GLU A 136 -17.28 -16.91 -7.95
N ASP A 137 -18.07 -16.27 -7.09
CA ASP A 137 -19.45 -15.85 -7.36
C ASP A 137 -19.50 -14.33 -7.60
N ALA A 138 -19.74 -13.95 -8.85
CA ALA A 138 -19.84 -12.54 -9.24
C ALA A 138 -21.08 -11.84 -8.66
N ASN A 139 -22.14 -12.57 -8.30
CA ASN A 139 -23.38 -11.99 -7.75
C ASN A 139 -23.30 -11.77 -6.24
N LYS A 140 -22.68 -12.70 -5.53
CA LYS A 140 -22.47 -12.60 -4.08
C LYS A 140 -21.16 -11.92 -3.69
N TYR A 141 -20.28 -11.68 -4.66
CA TYR A 141 -18.91 -11.21 -4.45
C TYR A 141 -18.15 -12.11 -3.48
N SER A 142 -18.38 -13.42 -3.55
CA SER A 142 -17.87 -14.37 -2.56
C SER A 142 -17.07 -15.50 -3.19
N ASP A 143 -16.33 -16.23 -2.36
CA ASP A 143 -15.78 -17.54 -2.71
C ASP A 143 -16.80 -18.68 -2.53
N SER A 144 -16.34 -19.91 -2.79
CA SER A 144 -17.05 -21.17 -2.53
C SER A 144 -17.50 -21.36 -1.09
N LYS A 145 -16.85 -20.70 -0.12
CA LYS A 145 -17.18 -20.77 1.32
C LYS A 145 -18.14 -19.66 1.75
N GLY A 146 -18.59 -18.81 0.83
CA GLY A 146 -19.47 -17.69 1.11
C GLY A 146 -18.79 -16.49 1.78
N ARG A 147 -17.45 -16.44 1.82
CA ARG A 147 -16.70 -15.29 2.34
C ARG A 147 -16.74 -14.17 1.29
N VAL A 148 -17.26 -13.01 1.67
CA VAL A 148 -17.39 -11.84 0.78
C VAL A 148 -16.03 -11.16 0.62
N LEU A 149 -15.62 -10.91 -0.63
CA LEU A 149 -14.32 -10.34 -1.03
C LEU A 149 -13.16 -10.99 -0.25
N PRO A 150 -12.94 -12.30 -0.46
CA PRO A 150 -12.06 -13.11 0.40
C PRO A 150 -10.61 -12.62 0.37
N ASP A 151 -10.16 -12.10 -0.77
CA ASP A 151 -8.77 -11.76 -1.03
C ASP A 151 -8.65 -10.40 -1.73
N ALA A 152 -7.52 -9.73 -1.50
CA ALA A 152 -7.15 -8.47 -2.15
C ALA A 152 -5.71 -8.58 -2.67
N TYR A 153 -5.55 -8.65 -3.99
CA TYR A 153 -4.24 -8.81 -4.62
C TYR A 153 -3.68 -7.46 -5.03
N LEU A 154 -2.43 -7.19 -4.67
CA LEU A 154 -1.65 -6.08 -5.20
C LEU A 154 -0.89 -6.54 -6.44
N VAL A 155 -1.21 -5.95 -7.59
CA VAL A 155 -0.56 -6.25 -8.87
C VAL A 155 -0.14 -4.98 -9.57
N ARG A 156 0.90 -5.03 -10.39
CA ARG A 156 1.39 -3.86 -11.11
C ARG A 156 0.32 -3.34 -12.08
N SER A 157 0.15 -2.03 -12.16
CA SER A 157 -0.65 -1.41 -13.22
C SER A 157 -0.17 -1.89 -14.59
N GLY A 158 -1.12 -2.17 -15.49
CA GLY A 158 -0.86 -2.83 -16.76
C GLY A 158 -1.16 -4.33 -16.79
N THR A 159 -1.26 -4.99 -15.63
CA THR A 159 -1.58 -6.43 -15.56
C THR A 159 -2.94 -6.71 -16.22
N THR A 160 -2.96 -7.66 -17.15
CA THR A 160 -4.17 -8.14 -17.85
C THR A 160 -4.95 -9.18 -17.05
N PRO A 161 -6.23 -9.45 -17.36
CA PRO A 161 -6.99 -10.52 -16.72
C PRO A 161 -6.33 -11.90 -16.77
N LYS A 162 -5.70 -12.25 -17.91
CA LYS A 162 -5.02 -13.54 -18.09
C LYS A 162 -3.75 -13.64 -17.26
N GLU A 163 -2.91 -12.61 -17.27
CA GLU A 163 -1.73 -12.55 -16.39
C GLU A 163 -2.11 -12.58 -14.92
N PHE A 164 -3.24 -11.95 -14.56
CA PHE A 164 -3.76 -12.01 -13.22
C PHE A 164 -4.20 -13.42 -12.83
N ALA A 165 -4.80 -14.19 -13.75
CA ALA A 165 -5.13 -15.60 -13.50
C ALA A 165 -3.89 -16.42 -13.10
N TYR A 166 -2.76 -16.24 -13.80
CA TYR A 166 -1.48 -16.86 -13.44
C TYR A 166 -0.95 -16.42 -12.08
N LYS A 167 -1.24 -15.19 -11.64
CA LYS A 167 -0.87 -14.71 -10.30
C LYS A 167 -1.69 -15.37 -9.18
N ILE A 168 -2.91 -15.79 -9.47
CA ILE A 168 -3.72 -16.55 -8.51
C ILE A 168 -3.23 -18.00 -8.47
N HIS A 169 -3.22 -18.67 -9.62
CA HIS A 169 -2.75 -20.05 -9.74
C HIS A 169 -2.39 -20.38 -11.20
N THR A 170 -1.35 -21.20 -11.41
CA THR A 170 -0.93 -21.59 -12.77
C THR A 170 -2.04 -22.29 -13.54
N ASP A 171 -2.79 -23.21 -12.91
CA ASP A 171 -3.91 -23.90 -13.59
C ASP A 171 -5.02 -22.96 -14.07
N LEU A 172 -5.33 -21.91 -13.29
CA LEU A 172 -6.31 -20.89 -13.70
C LEU A 172 -5.82 -20.09 -14.90
N GLY A 173 -4.50 -19.83 -14.97
CA GLY A 173 -3.88 -19.15 -16.09
C GLY A 173 -3.82 -20.01 -17.36
N GLU A 174 -3.50 -21.29 -17.23
CA GLU A 174 -3.48 -22.25 -18.36
C GLU A 174 -4.88 -22.52 -18.89
N GLY A 175 -5.85 -22.71 -17.98
CA GLY A 175 -7.24 -22.98 -18.30
C GLY A 175 -8.08 -21.74 -18.60
N TYR A 176 -7.49 -20.54 -18.58
CA TYR A 176 -8.19 -19.26 -18.72
C TYR A 176 -9.06 -19.20 -19.97
N LEU A 177 -10.36 -18.91 -19.79
CA LEU A 177 -11.32 -18.73 -20.87
C LEU A 177 -11.72 -17.27 -21.04
N TYR A 178 -12.10 -16.60 -19.95
CA TYR A 178 -12.42 -15.18 -19.93
C TYR A 178 -12.53 -14.69 -18.48
N ALA A 179 -12.62 -13.37 -18.30
CA ALA A 179 -12.91 -12.76 -17.02
C ALA A 179 -14.15 -11.86 -17.09
N VAL A 180 -14.80 -11.69 -15.94
CA VAL A 180 -15.99 -10.84 -15.78
C VAL A 180 -15.73 -9.85 -14.65
N ASP A 181 -16.04 -8.58 -14.90
CA ASP A 181 -16.16 -7.59 -13.84
C ASP A 181 -17.46 -7.86 -13.08
N ALA A 182 -17.34 -8.23 -11.82
CA ALA A 182 -18.48 -8.63 -10.99
C ALA A 182 -19.44 -7.47 -10.70
N VAL A 183 -18.99 -6.20 -10.80
CA VAL A 183 -19.81 -5.01 -10.57
C VAL A 183 -20.62 -4.67 -11.81
N THR A 184 -19.94 -4.54 -12.96
CA THR A 184 -20.60 -4.18 -14.22
C THR A 184 -21.28 -5.37 -14.91
N LYS A 185 -20.95 -6.60 -14.49
CA LYS A 185 -21.37 -7.88 -15.09
C LYS A 185 -20.91 -8.05 -16.54
N GLN A 186 -19.97 -7.23 -16.99
CA GLN A 186 -19.44 -7.26 -18.35
C GLN A 186 -18.18 -8.11 -18.42
N ARG A 187 -17.96 -8.74 -19.58
CA ARG A 187 -16.69 -9.42 -19.86
C ARG A 187 -15.56 -8.40 -19.94
N LEU A 188 -14.47 -8.70 -19.28
CA LEU A 188 -13.25 -7.91 -19.35
C LEU A 188 -12.47 -8.31 -20.61
N PRO A 189 -12.01 -7.34 -21.42
CA PRO A 189 -11.13 -7.63 -22.55
C PRO A 189 -9.82 -8.24 -22.07
N GLU A 190 -9.37 -9.31 -22.72
CA GLU A 190 -8.18 -10.07 -22.30
C GLU A 190 -6.88 -9.29 -22.46
N ASP A 191 -6.84 -8.38 -23.43
CA ASP A 191 -5.70 -7.56 -23.82
C ASP A 191 -5.65 -6.22 -23.08
N LYS A 192 -6.72 -5.84 -22.36
CA LYS A 192 -6.78 -4.58 -21.64
C LYS A 192 -6.35 -4.73 -20.18
N PRO A 193 -5.55 -3.79 -19.66
CA PRO A 193 -5.19 -3.77 -18.25
C PRO A 193 -6.39 -3.74 -17.31
N LEU A 194 -6.25 -4.42 -16.18
CA LEU A 194 -7.19 -4.33 -15.08
C LEU A 194 -7.22 -2.92 -14.49
N LYS A 195 -8.40 -2.49 -14.06
CA LYS A 195 -8.59 -1.23 -13.34
C LYS A 195 -8.38 -1.44 -11.84
N ASN A 196 -7.96 -0.38 -11.16
CA ASN A 196 -7.83 -0.41 -9.71
C ASN A 196 -9.18 -0.68 -9.04
N ARG A 197 -9.16 -1.54 -8.02
CA ARG A 197 -10.31 -2.01 -7.24
C ARG A 197 -11.35 -2.79 -8.03
N VAL A 198 -10.98 -3.36 -9.18
CA VAL A 198 -11.88 -4.24 -9.93
C VAL A 198 -12.17 -5.50 -9.12
N VAL A 199 -13.43 -5.89 -9.07
CA VAL A 199 -13.86 -7.19 -8.55
C VAL A 199 -14.02 -8.11 -9.73
N ILE A 200 -13.20 -9.16 -9.79
CA ILE A 200 -13.03 -9.98 -10.99
C ILE A 200 -13.39 -11.43 -10.71
N LYS A 201 -14.23 -11.99 -11.58
CA LYS A 201 -14.43 -13.44 -11.66
C LYS A 201 -13.65 -13.97 -12.85
N ILE A 202 -12.72 -14.90 -12.60
CA ILE A 202 -12.00 -15.61 -13.65
C ILE A 202 -12.77 -16.89 -13.97
N VAL A 203 -13.01 -17.13 -15.25
CA VAL A 203 -13.62 -18.37 -15.73
C VAL A 203 -12.52 -19.19 -16.41
N SER A 204 -12.33 -20.39 -15.89
CA SER A 204 -11.35 -21.36 -16.34
C SER A 204 -12.04 -22.65 -16.77
N SER A 205 -11.42 -23.35 -17.72
CA SER A 205 -11.79 -24.69 -18.18
C SER A 205 -11.28 -25.81 -17.26
N LYS A 206 -10.30 -25.50 -16.42
CA LYS A 206 -9.80 -26.32 -15.32
C LYS A 206 -10.34 -25.81 -14.00
#